data_AF-A0A4U7D3Y5-F1
#
_entry.id   AF-A0A4U7D3Y5-F1
#
_cell.length_a   1.000
_cell.length_b   1.000
_cell.length_c   1.000
_cell.angle_alpha   90.00
_cell.angle_beta   90.00
_cell.angle_gamma   90.00
#
_symmetry.space_group_name_H-M   'P 1'
#
loop_
_entity.id
_entity.type
_entity.pdbx_description
1 polymer ?
#
loop_
_entity_poly.entity_id
_entity_poly.type
_entity_poly.pdbx_seq_one_letter_code
_entity_poly.pdbx_strand_id
1 'polypeptide(L)'
;MPISKPYTKATEKKIKSKVPQKAGVYELKSFGETKYIGSSKNLQERLLTHLKKDPNGFRFKKAGLLSSHKKMERKHYDRYVEKHGSEPDWNQKRP
;
A
#
# COMPACT_ATOMS: atom_id res chain seq x y z
N MET A 1 10.28 3.62 5.05
CA MET A 1 11.11 2.85 4.09
C MET A 1 10.15 2.30 3.07
N PRO A 2 10.33 2.49 1.75
CA PRO A 2 9.46 1.84 0.77
C PRO A 2 9.38 0.35 1.11
N ILE A 3 8.22 -0.27 0.90
CA ILE A 3 8.11 -1.70 1.14
C ILE A 3 9.15 -2.40 0.25
N SER A 4 10.19 -3.01 0.86
CA SER A 4 11.30 -3.68 0.17
C SER A 4 10.89 -4.98 -0.52
N LYS A 5 9.69 -5.03 -1.10
CA LYS A 5 9.17 -6.12 -1.89
C LYS A 5 8.91 -5.62 -3.31
N PRO A 6 9.09 -6.48 -4.32
CA PRO A 6 8.69 -6.15 -5.68
C PRO A 6 7.16 -5.94 -5.74
N TYR A 7 6.72 -5.12 -6.69
CA TYR A 7 5.30 -5.00 -6.98
C TYR A 7 4.78 -6.31 -7.56
N THR A 8 3.60 -6.72 -7.08
CA THR A 8 2.83 -7.81 -7.64
C THR A 8 1.72 -7.22 -8.50
N LYS A 9 1.40 -7.86 -9.64
CA LYS A 9 0.26 -7.46 -10.47
C LYS A 9 -1.02 -7.43 -9.64
N ALA A 10 -1.77 -6.35 -9.69
CA ALA A 10 -3.01 -6.21 -8.92
C ALA A 10 -4.17 -6.93 -9.63
N THR A 11 -4.26 -8.22 -9.40
CA THR A 11 -5.42 -9.01 -9.78
C THR A 11 -6.04 -9.65 -8.55
N GLU A 12 -7.34 -9.88 -8.59
CA GLU A 12 -8.06 -10.55 -7.52
C GLU A 12 -7.41 -11.88 -7.13
N LYS A 13 -7.05 -12.71 -8.12
CA LYS A 13 -6.36 -13.99 -7.90
C LYS A 13 -5.06 -13.83 -7.12
N LYS A 14 -4.22 -12.84 -7.47
CA LYS A 14 -2.94 -12.61 -6.79
C LYS A 14 -3.14 -12.02 -5.40
N ILE A 15 -4.13 -11.16 -5.20
CA ILE A 15 -4.46 -10.61 -3.89
C ILE A 15 -4.95 -11.71 -2.96
N LYS A 16 -5.93 -12.51 -3.39
CA LYS A 16 -6.47 -13.63 -2.62
C LYS A 16 -5.39 -14.66 -2.24
N SER A 17 -4.47 -14.96 -3.16
CA SER A 17 -3.41 -15.95 -2.93
C SER A 17 -2.25 -15.44 -2.07
N LYS A 18 -1.82 -14.18 -2.21
CA LYS A 18 -0.59 -13.68 -1.56
C LYS A 18 -0.81 -12.77 -0.37
N VAL A 19 -1.96 -12.12 -0.27
CA VAL A 19 -2.21 -11.09 0.75
C VAL A 19 -2.92 -11.71 1.94
N PRO A 20 -2.36 -11.59 3.15
CA PRO A 20 -3.01 -12.08 4.35
C PRO A 20 -4.15 -11.15 4.80
N GLN A 21 -5.16 -11.72 5.45
CA GLN A 21 -6.20 -10.98 6.18
C GLN A 21 -5.65 -10.46 7.52
N LYS A 22 -4.64 -9.58 7.47
CA LYS A 22 -3.99 -9.01 8.64
C LYS A 22 -3.77 -7.52 8.48
N ALA A 23 -3.52 -6.85 9.60
CA ALA A 23 -3.22 -5.44 9.61
C ALA A 23 -1.86 -5.14 8.96
N GLY A 24 -1.73 -3.98 8.33
CA GLY A 24 -0.47 -3.52 7.76
C GLY A 24 -0.62 -2.33 6.82
N VAL A 25 0.46 -2.03 6.13
CA VAL A 25 0.58 -0.95 5.14
C VAL A 25 0.71 -1.55 3.74
N TYR A 26 0.16 -0.85 2.75
CA TYR A 26 0.23 -1.22 1.35
C TYR A 26 0.50 -0.01 0.48
N GLU A 27 1.03 -0.28 -0.70
CA GLU A 27 1.29 0.73 -1.72
C GLU A 27 0.70 0.23 -3.04
N LEU A 28 0.03 1.13 -3.78
CA LEU A 28 -0.51 0.88 -5.11
C LEU A 28 0.34 1.60 -6.15
N LYS A 29 0.53 0.92 -7.28
CA LYS A 29 1.28 1.41 -8.42
C LYS A 29 0.37 1.48 -9.63
N SER A 30 0.45 2.60 -10.36
CA SER A 30 -0.15 2.75 -11.69
C SER A 30 0.81 3.52 -12.60
N PHE A 31 0.80 3.23 -13.89
CA PHE A 31 1.68 3.87 -14.91
C PHE A 31 3.17 3.97 -14.51
N GLY A 32 3.72 2.95 -13.84
CA GLY A 32 5.14 2.96 -13.46
C GLY A 32 5.45 3.61 -12.11
N GLU A 33 4.48 4.26 -11.46
CA GLU A 33 4.69 5.07 -10.25
C GLU A 33 3.79 4.67 -9.08
N THR A 34 4.23 4.94 -7.86
CA THR A 34 3.40 4.73 -6.67
C THR A 34 2.39 5.84 -6.57
N LYS A 35 1.12 5.53 -6.77
CA LYS A 35 0.04 6.53 -6.74
C LYS A 35 -0.67 6.58 -5.40
N TYR A 36 -0.55 5.53 -4.57
CA TYR A 36 -1.23 5.49 -3.29
C TYR A 36 -0.44 4.74 -2.22
N ILE A 37 -0.44 5.27 -1.01
CA ILE A 37 0.06 4.62 0.20
C ILE A 37 -1.06 4.64 1.23
N GLY A 38 -1.40 3.46 1.76
CA GLY A 38 -2.47 3.33 2.74
C GLY A 38 -2.20 2.22 3.75
N SER A 39 -3.01 2.19 4.81
CA SER A 39 -3.02 1.06 5.74
C SER A 39 -4.42 0.50 5.97
N SER A 40 -4.48 -0.71 6.49
CA SER A 40 -5.74 -1.38 6.84
C SER A 40 -5.53 -2.34 7.99
N LYS A 41 -6.61 -2.65 8.72
CA LYS A 41 -6.69 -3.80 9.62
C LYS A 41 -6.80 -5.12 8.86
N ASN A 42 -7.27 -5.07 7.62
CA ASN A 42 -7.36 -6.19 6.69
C ASN A 42 -6.78 -5.79 5.32
N LEU A 43 -5.53 -6.19 5.08
CA LEU A 43 -4.83 -5.88 3.83
C LEU A 43 -5.51 -6.48 2.60
N GLN A 44 -5.99 -7.73 2.71
CA GLN A 44 -6.56 -8.45 1.58
C GLN A 44 -7.84 -7.78 1.10
N GLU A 45 -8.78 -7.56 2.02
CA GLU A 45 -10.05 -6.91 1.73
C GLU A 45 -9.85 -5.51 1.13
N ARG A 46 -8.96 -4.71 1.73
CA ARG A 46 -8.72 -3.35 1.27
C ARG A 46 -8.10 -3.30 -0.12
N LEU A 47 -7.15 -4.19 -0.41
CA LEU A 47 -6.55 -4.29 -1.75
C LEU A 47 -7.57 -4.74 -2.81
N LEU A 48 -8.50 -5.64 -2.45
CA LEU A 48 -9.60 -6.03 -3.33
C LEU A 48 -10.52 -4.84 -3.64
N THR A 49 -10.86 -4.01 -2.64
CA THR A 49 -11.65 -2.79 -2.87
C THR A 49 -10.96 -1.84 -3.86
N HIS A 50 -9.63 -1.73 -3.77
CA HIS A 50 -8.86 -0.85 -4.62
C HIS A 50 -8.70 -1.32 -6.06
N LEU A 51 -9.06 -2.56 -6.40
CA LEU A 51 -9.08 -3.00 -7.80
C LEU A 51 -10.03 -2.14 -8.66
N LYS A 52 -11.07 -1.53 -8.07
CA LYS A 52 -11.94 -0.58 -8.78
C LYS A 52 -11.23 0.68 -9.28
N LYS A 53 -10.05 1.01 -8.73
CA LYS A 53 -9.21 2.13 -9.18
C LYS A 53 -8.21 1.74 -10.26
N ASP A 54 -8.26 0.48 -10.72
CA ASP A 54 -7.38 -0.11 -11.73
C ASP A 54 -5.87 0.13 -11.51
N PRO A 55 -5.30 -0.27 -10.36
CA PRO A 55 -3.85 -0.21 -10.16
C PRO A 55 -3.16 -1.31 -11.00
N ASN A 56 -2.04 -0.98 -11.65
CA ASN A 56 -1.22 -1.98 -12.35
C ASN A 56 -0.52 -2.94 -11.37
N GLY A 57 -0.23 -2.49 -10.15
CA GLY A 57 0.45 -3.32 -9.14
C GLY A 57 0.23 -2.90 -7.70
N PHE A 58 0.57 -3.80 -6.78
CA PHE A 58 0.54 -3.56 -5.34
C PHE A 58 1.74 -4.18 -4.63
N ARG A 59 2.07 -3.66 -3.46
CA ARG A 59 2.95 -4.33 -2.48
C ARG A 59 2.45 -4.05 -1.07
N PHE A 60 2.78 -4.93 -0.13
CA PHE A 60 2.29 -4.82 1.25
C PHE A 60 3.32 -5.28 2.29
N LYS A 61 3.21 -4.70 3.48
CA LYS A 61 3.97 -5.10 4.66
C LYS A 61 3.01 -5.25 5.83
N LYS A 62 3.02 -6.44 6.45
CA LYS A 62 2.27 -6.74 7.66
C LYS A 62 2.75 -5.84 8.80
N ALA A 63 1.82 -5.41 9.64
CA ALA A 63 2.15 -4.87 10.94
C ALA A 63 2.77 -5.97 11.82
N GLY A 64 3.82 -5.62 12.58
CA GLY A 64 4.35 -6.46 13.66
C GLY A 64 3.44 -6.39 14.89
N LEU A 65 3.66 -7.26 15.88
CA LEU A 65 2.82 -7.35 17.09
C LEU A 65 2.64 -5.99 17.81
N LEU A 66 3.69 -5.18 17.87
CA LEU A 66 3.69 -3.89 18.57
C LEU A 66 3.55 -2.69 17.61
N SER A 67 3.41 -2.95 16.31
CA SER A 67 3.41 -1.90 15.30
C SER A 67 1.99 -1.49 14.92
N SER A 68 1.65 -0.22 15.09
CA SER A 68 0.40 0.32 14.56
C SER A 68 0.49 0.50 13.04
N HIS A 69 -0.46 -0.07 12.30
CA HIS A 69 -0.58 0.08 10.85
C HIS A 69 -0.67 1.56 10.42
N LYS A 70 -1.33 2.43 11.19
CA LYS A 70 -1.38 3.88 10.94
C LYS A 70 -0.01 4.55 11.08
N LYS A 71 0.76 4.21 12.12
CA LYS A 71 2.14 4.71 12.28
C LYS A 71 3.03 4.24 11.12
N MET A 72 2.81 3.01 10.64
CA MET A 72 3.51 2.50 9.47
C MET A 72 3.12 3.25 8.20
N GLU A 73 1.83 3.54 7.98
CA GLU A 73 1.35 4.35 6.86
C GLU A 73 2.05 5.70 6.81
N ARG A 74 1.99 6.46 7.92
CA ARG A 74 2.62 7.77 8.02
C ARG A 74 4.12 7.71 7.73
N LYS A 75 4.83 6.72 8.28
CA LYS A 75 6.27 6.50 8.00
C LYS A 75 6.57 6.14 6.54
N HIS A 76 5.68 5.42 5.87
CA HIS A 76 5.84 5.07 4.45
C HIS A 76 5.54 6.26 3.56
N TYR A 77 4.47 6.99 3.87
CA TYR A 77 4.04 8.20 3.20
C TYR A 77 5.08 9.31 3.30
N ASP A 78 5.52 9.66 4.52
CA ASP A 78 6.49 10.74 4.75
C ASP A 78 7.80 10.48 4.00
N ARG A 79 8.24 9.21 3.93
CA ARG A 79 9.44 8.85 3.17
C ARG A 79 9.22 8.85 1.66
N TYR A 80 8.01 8.58 1.18
CA TYR A 80 7.71 8.74 -0.23
C TYR A 80 7.85 10.21 -0.62
N VAL A 81 7.25 11.11 0.17
CA VAL A 81 7.35 12.56 -0.01
C VAL A 81 8.80 13.02 0.05
N GLU A 82 9.56 12.58 1.05
CA GLU A 82 11.00 12.88 1.18
C GLU A 82 11.81 12.46 -0.06
N LYS A 83 11.48 11.31 -0.68
CA LYS A 83 12.20 10.77 -1.83
C LYS A 83 11.77 11.41 -3.15
N HIS A 84 10.50 11.69 -3.33
CA HIS A 84 9.91 12.11 -4.60
C HIS A 84 9.63 13.62 -4.67
N GLY A 85 9.67 14.33 -3.55
CA GLY A 85 9.37 15.76 -3.43
C GLY A 85 7.89 16.09 -3.43
N SER A 86 7.00 15.11 -3.62
CA SER A 86 5.55 15.30 -3.70
C SER A 86 4.77 14.12 -3.10
N GLU A 87 3.49 14.36 -2.81
CA GLU A 87 2.56 13.35 -2.32
C GLU A 87 2.14 12.37 -3.44
N PRO A 88 1.78 11.12 -3.13
CA PRO A 88 1.19 10.23 -4.13
C PRO A 88 -0.16 10.78 -4.63
N ASP A 89 -0.37 10.83 -5.95
CA ASP A 89 -1.53 11.48 -6.57
C ASP A 89 -2.91 11.02 -6.06
N TRP A 90 -3.04 9.77 -5.59
CA TRP A 90 -4.32 9.25 -5.10
C TRP A 90 -4.49 9.42 -3.59
N ASN A 91 -3.48 9.92 -2.87
CA ASN A 91 -3.61 10.33 -1.49
C ASN A 91 -4.17 11.76 -1.45
N GLN A 92 -5.45 11.91 -1.11
CA GLN A 92 -6.12 13.23 -1.03
C GLN A 92 -5.71 14.05 0.21
N LYS A 93 -5.05 13.43 1.17
CA LYS A 93 -4.55 14.07 2.39
C LYS A 93 -3.42 13.24 2.99
N ARG A 94 -2.56 13.91 3.75
CA ARG A 94 -1.56 13.24 4.59
C ARG A 94 -2.25 12.34 5.65
N PRO A 95 -1.82 11.07 5.77
CA PRO A 95 -2.31 10.12 6.77
C PRO A 95 -2.01 10.46 8.23
#